data_AF-A0A2V9D103-F1
#
_entry.id   AF-A0A2V9D103-F1
#
_cell.length_a   1.000
_cell.length_b   1.000
_cell.length_c   1.000
_cell.angle_alpha   90.00
_cell.angle_beta   90.00
_cell.angle_gamma   90.00
#
_symmetry.space_group_name_H-M   'P 1'
#
loop_
_entity.id
_entity.type
_entity.pdbx_description
1 polymer ?
#
loop_
_entity_poly.entity_id
_entity_poly.type
_entity_poly.pdbx_seq_one_letter_code
_entity_poly.pdbx_strand_id
1 'polypeptide(L)'
;EGVPNLVANQEEGNYVANYHASSDTYDKVDILSLKLNTAVAGVLAFSLAEFATPLGPRLSRGEIETLLQKTGLDSELKTFEVWPYWESGRRGRNR
;
A
#
# COMPACT_ATOMS: atom_id res chain seq x y z
N GLU A 1 -7.56 -5.09 -9.28
CA GLU A 1 -8.22 -6.07 -8.39
C GLU A 1 -9.30 -5.53 -7.46
N GLY A 2 -9.25 -4.25 -7.03
CA GLY A 2 -10.32 -3.66 -6.21
C GLY A 2 -10.37 -4.15 -4.77
N VAL A 3 -9.33 -4.86 -4.31
CA VAL A 3 -9.21 -5.29 -2.91
C VAL A 3 -8.80 -4.08 -2.06
N PRO A 4 -9.53 -3.75 -0.98
CA PRO A 4 -9.10 -2.72 -0.03
C PRO A 4 -7.70 -3.02 0.50
N ASN A 5 -6.87 -2.00 0.60
CA ASN A 5 -5.54 -2.10 1.20
C ASN A 5 -5.31 -0.94 2.17
N LEU A 6 -4.33 -1.12 3.05
CA LEU A 6 -3.88 -0.13 4.00
C LEU A 6 -2.35 -0.04 3.86
N VAL A 7 -1.83 1.17 3.89
CA VAL A 7 -0.38 1.43 3.95
C VAL A 7 -0.12 2.12 5.27
N ALA A 8 0.80 1.56 6.06
CA ALA A 8 1.20 2.18 7.33
C ALA A 8 1.94 3.49 7.02
N ASN A 9 1.47 4.59 7.60
CA ASN A 9 2.17 5.86 7.53
C ASN A 9 3.26 5.89 8.60
N GLN A 10 4.52 5.78 8.19
CA GLN A 10 5.68 5.73 9.07
C GLN A 10 6.44 7.06 9.02
N GLU A 11 7.05 7.44 10.13
CA GLU A 11 7.99 8.56 10.16
C GLU A 11 9.20 8.26 9.27
N GLU A 12 9.59 9.23 8.44
CA GLU A 12 10.69 9.06 7.46
C GLU A 12 12.03 8.75 8.13
N GLY A 13 12.30 9.35 9.30
CA GLY A 13 13.48 9.06 10.10
C GLY A 13 14.80 9.15 9.32
N ASN A 14 15.58 8.07 9.34
CA ASN A 14 16.84 7.95 8.61
C ASN A 14 16.70 7.19 7.27
N TYR A 15 15.47 7.03 6.76
CA TYR A 15 15.18 6.23 5.57
C TYR A 15 15.95 6.72 4.35
N VAL A 16 15.78 7.98 3.95
CA VAL A 16 16.40 8.50 2.71
C VAL A 16 17.93 8.43 2.73
N ALA A 17 18.55 8.62 3.90
CA ALA A 17 20.00 8.57 4.03
C ALA A 17 20.59 7.15 3.89
N ASN A 18 19.81 6.11 4.22
CA ASN A 18 20.28 4.72 4.22
C ASN A 18 19.66 3.87 3.11
N TYR A 19 18.53 4.28 2.55
CA TYR A 19 17.81 3.52 1.52
C TYR A 19 18.72 3.21 0.33
N HIS A 20 18.84 1.91 0.00
CA HIS A 20 19.73 1.39 -1.04
C HIS A 20 21.23 1.70 -0.84
N ALA A 21 21.66 2.05 0.38
CA ALA A 21 23.08 2.28 0.70
C ALA A 21 23.69 1.09 1.45
N SER A 22 25.02 0.96 1.39
CA SER A 22 25.75 -0.04 2.20
C SER A 22 25.67 0.21 3.71
N SER A 23 25.19 1.40 4.11
CA SER A 23 24.92 1.75 5.51
C SER A 23 23.55 1.27 6.01
N ASP A 24 22.72 0.65 5.17
CA ASP A 24 21.46 0.00 5.57
C ASP A 24 21.75 -1.30 6.33
N THR A 25 22.17 -1.12 7.59
CA THR A 25 22.63 -2.18 8.47
C THR A 25 21.80 -2.21 9.75
N TYR A 26 21.86 -3.33 10.48
CA TYR A 26 21.03 -3.58 11.66
C TYR A 26 21.08 -2.46 12.73
N ASP A 27 22.23 -1.80 12.89
CA ASP A 27 22.40 -0.69 13.84
C ASP A 27 21.59 0.57 13.49
N LYS A 28 21.00 0.65 12.29
CA LYS A 28 20.09 1.74 11.90
C LYS A 28 18.64 1.51 12.34
N VAL A 29 18.32 0.30 12.79
CA VAL A 29 16.97 -0.05 13.25
C VAL A 29 16.71 0.59 14.62
N ASP A 30 15.73 1.48 14.69
CA ASP A 30 15.17 1.91 15.96
C ASP A 30 14.30 0.80 16.56
N ILE A 31 14.83 0.15 17.60
CA ILE A 31 14.19 -0.98 18.28
C ILE A 31 12.86 -0.57 18.95
N LEU A 32 12.71 0.67 19.41
CA LEU A 32 11.43 1.12 19.97
C LEU A 32 10.37 1.21 18.89
N SER A 33 10.67 1.90 17.78
CA SER A 33 9.78 1.98 16.62
C SER A 33 9.44 0.60 16.06
N LEU A 34 10.42 -0.31 15.97
CA LEU A 34 10.17 -1.70 15.55
C LEU A 34 9.15 -2.41 16.45
N LYS A 35 9.29 -2.30 17.78
CA LYS A 35 8.35 -2.92 18.73
C LYS A 35 6.95 -2.33 18.61
N LEU A 36 6.83 -1.00 18.50
CA LEU A 36 5.55 -0.31 18.36
C LEU A 36 4.87 -0.68 17.03
N ASN A 37 5.60 -0.65 15.92
CA ASN A 37 5.09 -1.05 14.62
C ASN A 37 4.65 -2.52 14.60
N THR A 38 5.40 -3.40 15.29
CA THR A 38 5.02 -4.81 15.45
C THR A 38 3.71 -4.95 16.21
N ALA A 39 3.54 -4.22 17.31
CA ALA A 39 2.30 -4.24 18.08
C ALA A 39 1.11 -3.73 17.25
N VAL A 40 1.26 -2.61 16.55
CA VAL A 40 0.22 -2.04 15.67
C VAL A 40 -0.15 -3.03 14.55
N ALA A 41 0.84 -3.58 13.85
CA ALA A 41 0.60 -4.52 12.76
C ALA A 41 -0.06 -5.81 13.26
N GLY A 42 0.40 -6.35 14.40
CA GLY A 42 -0.16 -7.56 14.99
C GLY A 42 -1.62 -7.38 15.42
N VAL A 43 -1.92 -6.30 16.14
CA VAL A 43 -3.29 -5.99 16.57
C VAL A 43 -4.19 -5.72 15.38
N LEU A 44 -3.73 -4.96 14.37
CA LEU A 44 -4.50 -4.68 13.17
C LEU A 44 -4.81 -5.96 12.39
N ALA A 45 -3.80 -6.81 12.15
CA ALA A 45 -3.97 -8.07 11.43
C ALA A 45 -4.95 -9.00 12.15
N PHE A 46 -4.79 -9.16 13.47
CA PHE A 46 -5.72 -9.95 14.27
C PHE A 46 -7.15 -9.39 14.21
N SER A 47 -7.30 -8.07 14.40
CA SER A 47 -8.62 -7.43 14.36
C SER A 47 -9.29 -7.58 13.00
N LEU A 48 -8.56 -7.39 11.89
CA LEU A 48 -9.09 -7.58 10.55
C LEU A 48 -9.53 -9.02 10.28
N ALA A 49 -8.83 -10.00 10.85
CA ALA A 49 -9.21 -11.41 10.76
C ALA A 49 -10.51 -11.72 11.53
N GLU A 50 -10.74 -11.02 12.65
CA GLU A 50 -11.90 -11.19 13.52
C GLU A 50 -13.13 -10.35 13.11
N PHE A 51 -13.00 -9.45 12.13
CA PHE A 51 -14.14 -8.63 11.70
C PHE A 51 -15.27 -9.51 11.14
N ALA A 52 -16.49 -9.30 11.65
CA ALA A 52 -17.68 -10.00 11.18
C ALA A 52 -18.02 -9.70 9.71
N THR A 53 -17.53 -8.56 9.19
CA THR A 53 -17.66 -8.15 7.78
C THR A 53 -16.31 -7.65 7.25
N PRO A 54 -16.03 -7.78 5.94
CA PRO A 54 -14.80 -7.24 5.35
C PRO A 54 -14.59 -5.75 5.64
N LEU A 55 -13.33 -5.32 5.73
CA LEU A 55 -12.93 -3.91 5.94
C LEU A 55 -13.60 -2.94 4.96
N GLY A 56 -13.83 -3.39 3.73
CA GLY A 56 -14.54 -2.65 2.70
C GLY A 56 -14.96 -3.56 1.55
N PRO A 57 -15.85 -3.07 0.66
CA PRO A 57 -16.25 -3.82 -0.51
C PRO A 57 -15.08 -3.99 -1.48
N ARG A 58 -15.09 -5.08 -2.25
CA ARG A 58 -14.19 -5.23 -3.39
C ARG A 58 -14.71 -4.40 -4.57
N LEU A 59 -13.97 -3.36 -4.94
CA LEU A 59 -14.36 -2.41 -5.99
C LEU A 59 -14.48 -3.07 -7.38
N SER A 60 -15.40 -2.57 -8.18
CA SER A 60 -15.54 -2.84 -9.61
C SER A 60 -14.45 -2.10 -10.42
N ARG A 61 -14.28 -2.46 -11.70
CA ARG A 61 -13.32 -1.76 -12.58
C ARG A 61 -13.60 -0.26 -12.68
N GLY A 62 -14.87 0.14 -12.80
CA GLY A 62 -15.27 1.55 -12.88
C GLY A 62 -15.05 2.32 -11.58
N GLU A 63 -15.29 1.70 -10.42
CA GLU A 63 -14.99 2.31 -9.12
C GLU A 63 -13.49 2.44 -8.89
N ILE A 64 -12.69 1.45 -9.32
CA ILE A 64 -11.22 1.55 -9.30
C ILE A 64 -10.76 2.72 -10.19
N GLU A 65 -11.30 2.85 -11.41
CA GLU A 65 -10.95 3.95 -12.33
C GLU A 65 -11.24 5.31 -11.71
N THR A 66 -12.42 5.44 -11.10
CA THR A 66 -12.84 6.66 -10.39
C THR A 66 -11.88 6.98 -9.24
N LEU A 67 -11.47 5.96 -8.47
CA LEU A 67 -10.52 6.14 -7.37
C LEU A 67 -9.13 6.54 -7.86
N LEU A 68 -8.64 5.93 -8.95
CA LEU A 68 -7.35 6.26 -9.56
C LEU A 68 -7.32 7.73 -10.00
N GLN A 69 -8.38 8.20 -10.65
CA GLN A 69 -8.51 9.60 -11.07
C GLN A 69 -8.62 10.55 -9.87
N LYS A 70 -9.43 10.18 -8.87
CA LYS A 70 -9.63 11.01 -7.66
C LYS A 70 -8.34 11.20 -6.87
N THR A 71 -7.46 10.21 -6.88
CA THR A 71 -6.18 10.22 -6.14
C THR A 71 -5.01 10.73 -6.97
N GLY A 72 -5.19 10.94 -8.28
CA GLY A 72 -4.11 11.27 -9.22
C GLY A 72 -3.20 10.09 -9.58
N LEU A 73 -3.48 8.89 -9.05
CA LEU A 73 -2.72 7.68 -9.34
C LEU A 73 -2.80 7.27 -10.82
N ASP A 74 -3.84 7.68 -11.55
CA ASP A 74 -3.91 7.48 -13.00
C ASP A 74 -2.76 8.19 -13.73
N SER A 75 -2.36 9.38 -13.25
CA SER A 75 -1.26 10.15 -13.79
C SER A 75 0.09 9.51 -13.48
N GLU A 76 0.27 8.98 -12.26
CA GLU A 76 1.46 8.21 -11.91
C GLU A 76 1.59 6.95 -12.77
N LEU A 77 0.50 6.20 -12.96
CA LEU A 77 0.50 5.02 -13.83
C LEU A 77 0.88 5.36 -15.27
N LYS A 78 0.50 6.54 -15.78
CA LYS A 78 0.92 7.02 -17.11
C LYS A 78 2.41 7.36 -17.12
N THR A 79 2.90 8.08 -16.11
CA THR A 79 4.33 8.43 -15.95
C THR A 79 5.23 7.19 -15.90
N PHE A 80 4.78 6.12 -15.25
CA PHE A 80 5.53 4.86 -15.14
C PHE A 80 5.27 3.87 -16.29
N GLU A 81 4.58 4.29 -17.37
CA GLU A 81 4.23 3.43 -18.52
C GLU A 81 3.44 2.17 -18.15
N VAL A 82 2.69 2.22 -17.04
CA VAL A 82 1.84 1.12 -16.54
C VAL A 82 0.40 1.24 -17.04
N TRP A 83 -0.05 2.45 -17.39
CA TRP A 83 -1.41 2.74 -17.85
C TRP A 83 -1.89 1.88 -19.04
N PRO A 84 -1.06 1.54 -20.06
CA PRO A 84 -1.49 0.65 -21.14
C PRO A 84 -1.97 -0.74 -20.65
N TYR A 85 -1.48 -1.21 -19.51
CA TYR A 85 -1.96 -2.46 -18.90
C TYR A 85 -3.35 -2.31 -18.27
N TRP A 86 -3.71 -1.12 -17.80
CA TRP A 86 -5.08 -0.82 -17.35
C TRP A 86 -6.05 -0.80 -18.54
N GLU A 87 -5.68 -0.10 -19.62
CA GLU A 87 -6.50 0.03 -20.84
C GLU A 87 -6.73 -1.31 -21.53
N SER A 88 -5.69 -2.16 -21.61
CA SER A 88 -5.80 -3.51 -22.16
C SER A 88 -6.54 -4.51 -21.27
N GLY A 89 -6.95 -4.11 -20.06
CA GLY A 89 -7.58 -5.02 -19.08
C GLY A 89 -6.61 -6.05 -18.48
N ARG A 90 -5.30 -5.94 -18.73
CA ARG A 90 -4.27 -6.78 -18.09
C ARG A 90 -4.14 -6.45 -16.59
N ARG A 91 -4.49 -5.23 -16.19
CA ARG A 91 -4.62 -4.76 -14.81
C ARG A 91 -6.04 -4.30 -14.54
N GLY A 92 -6.43 -4.37 -13.27
CA GLY A 92 -7.79 -4.06 -12.86
C GLY A 92 -8.65 -5.31 -12.82
N ARG A 93 -9.83 -5.17 -12.23
CA ARG A 93 -10.71 -6.30 -12.02
C ARG A 93 -11.37 -6.69 -13.34
N ASN A 94 -11.09 -7.90 -13.81
CA ASN A 94 -11.77 -8.52 -14.95
C ASN A 94 -12.99 -9.28 -14.42
N ARG A 95 -14.18 -8.67 -14.54
CA ARG A 95 -15.50 -9.08 -14.01
C ARG A 95 -15.92 -8.35 -12.74
#